data_AF-A0A9Q1CEU8-F1
#
_entry.id   AF-A0A9Q1CEU8-F1
#
_cell.length_a   1.000
_cell.length_b   1.000
_cell.length_c   1.000
_cell.angle_alpha   90.00
_cell.angle_beta   90.00
_cell.angle_gamma   90.00
#
_symmetry.space_group_name_H-M   'P 1'
#
loop_
_entity.id
_entity.type
_entity.pdbx_description
1 polymer ?
#
loop_
_entity_poly.entity_id
_entity_poly.type
_entity_poly.pdbx_seq_one_letter_code
_entity_poly.pdbx_strand_id
1 'polypeptide(L)'
;MPVETAEAVTFFGTIQKVYTFFTSSQPRLNRLEQAQENLGMEKTKLQRLCETRWYCRHDSVKAIKVLYPALLQAIEDITENGTFPETKAEARGLLEFMSTFEFVFMIGMWSKVLYEMSTLSEYMQQVSMDLVTASSLIGAAMKNLEQQRSNEVFNGILEEARAIATREGVTT
;
A
#
# COMPACT_ATOMS: atom_id res chain seq x y z
N MET A 1 21.26 4.82 -12.32
CA MET A 1 19.97 4.28 -11.81
C MET A 1 19.05 5.46 -11.59
N PRO A 2 17.78 5.42 -12.03
CA PRO A 2 16.84 6.42 -11.57
C PRO A 2 16.77 6.31 -10.04
N VAL A 3 17.05 7.41 -9.35
CA VAL A 3 17.00 7.49 -7.89
C VAL A 3 15.52 7.46 -7.53
N GLU A 4 15.06 6.41 -6.83
CA GLU A 4 13.74 6.44 -6.19
C GLU A 4 13.71 7.67 -5.28
N THR A 5 12.63 8.45 -5.34
CA THR A 5 12.54 9.68 -4.53
C THR A 5 12.53 9.33 -3.04
N ALA A 6 12.95 10.25 -2.18
CA ALA A 6 13.03 10.00 -0.74
C ALA A 6 11.65 9.61 -0.16
N GLU A 7 10.59 10.20 -0.69
CA GLU A 7 9.20 9.93 -0.36
C GLU A 7 8.81 8.49 -0.72
N ALA A 8 9.14 8.02 -1.93
CA ALA A 8 8.88 6.66 -2.37
C ALA A 8 9.64 5.62 -1.53
N VAL A 9 10.92 5.88 -1.24
CA VAL A 9 11.74 5.02 -0.37
C VAL A 9 11.12 4.93 1.03
N THR A 10 10.67 6.06 1.57
CA THR A 10 10.06 6.11 2.90
C THR A 10 8.71 5.38 2.90
N PHE A 11 7.88 5.58 1.88
CA PHE A 11 6.59 4.90 1.72
C PHE A 11 6.73 3.37 1.70
N PHE A 12 7.56 2.84 0.80
CA PHE A 12 7.77 1.38 0.71
C PHE A 12 8.48 0.83 1.95
N GLY A 13 9.40 1.61 2.54
CA GLY A 13 10.01 1.29 3.82
C GLY A 13 8.98 1.15 4.93
N THR A 14 7.99 2.05 5.01
CA THR A 14 6.91 1.96 5.99
C THR A 14 5.98 0.77 5.72
N ILE A 15 5.62 0.48 4.48
CA ILE A 15 4.86 -0.75 4.14
C ILE A 15 5.58 -2.00 4.65
N GLN A 16 6.89 -2.09 4.40
CA GLN A 16 7.68 -3.23 4.87
C GLN A 16 7.76 -3.27 6.41
N LYS A 17 7.88 -2.11 7.07
CA LYS A 17 7.86 -2.04 8.54
C LYS A 17 6.52 -2.50 9.11
N VAL A 18 5.38 -2.05 8.56
CA VAL A 18 4.04 -2.50 8.96
C VAL A 18 3.93 -4.02 8.81
N TYR A 19 4.35 -4.56 7.67
CA TYR A 19 4.39 -6.01 7.47
C TYR A 19 5.19 -6.70 8.58
N THR A 20 6.45 -6.32 8.79
CA THR A 20 7.31 -6.96 9.81
C THR A 20 6.77 -6.78 11.22
N PHE A 21 6.19 -5.62 11.53
CA PHE A 21 5.63 -5.31 12.84
C PHE A 21 4.53 -6.31 13.20
N PHE A 22 3.55 -6.51 12.32
CA PHE A 22 2.47 -7.45 12.57
C PHE A 22 2.91 -8.92 12.46
N THR A 23 3.67 -9.30 11.43
CA THR A 23 3.96 -10.73 11.17
C THR A 23 5.03 -11.31 12.10
N SER A 24 5.81 -10.49 12.80
CA SER A 24 6.81 -10.99 13.76
C SER A 24 6.23 -11.38 15.13
N SER A 25 4.93 -11.18 15.37
CA SER A 25 4.30 -11.50 16.65
C SER A 25 2.84 -11.89 16.46
N GLN A 26 2.49 -13.13 16.82
CA GLN A 26 1.13 -13.64 16.74
C GLN A 26 0.12 -12.78 17.53
N PRO A 27 0.42 -12.32 18.76
CA PRO A 27 -0.46 -11.39 19.47
C PRO A 27 -0.78 -10.10 18.69
N ARG A 28 0.20 -9.52 17.98
CA ARG A 28 -0.04 -8.33 17.14
C ARG A 28 -0.90 -8.66 15.93
N LEU A 29 -0.64 -9.80 15.28
CA LEU A 29 -1.46 -10.24 14.15
C LEU A 29 -2.93 -10.49 14.56
N ASN A 30 -3.15 -11.10 15.73
CA ASN A 30 -4.50 -11.33 16.27
C ASN A 30 -5.25 -10.01 16.49
N ARG A 31 -4.56 -8.94 16.91
CA ARG A 31 -5.18 -7.60 17.03
C ARG A 31 -5.61 -7.03 15.69
N LEU A 32 -4.83 -7.25 14.63
CA LEU A 32 -5.21 -6.86 13.27
C LEU A 32 -6.41 -7.68 12.77
N GLU A 33 -6.45 -8.98 13.06
CA GLU A 33 -7.61 -9.82 12.73
C GLU A 33 -8.85 -9.38 13.50
N GLN A 34 -8.73 -9.05 14.79
CA GLN A 34 -9.82 -8.52 15.59
C GLN A 34 -10.32 -7.16 15.06
N ALA A 35 -9.41 -6.27 14.64
CA ALA A 35 -9.79 -4.99 14.03
C ALA A 35 -10.57 -5.19 12.72
N GLN A 36 -10.17 -6.16 11.88
CA GLN A 36 -10.93 -6.52 10.69
C GLN A 36 -12.34 -7.03 11.05
N GLU A 37 -12.46 -7.90 12.04
CA GLU A 37 -13.75 -8.41 12.51
C GLU A 37 -14.65 -7.29 13.07
N ASN A 38 -14.08 -6.38 13.86
CA ASN A 38 -14.81 -5.24 14.43
C ASN A 38 -15.37 -4.30 13.35
N LEU A 39 -14.64 -4.17 12.24
CA LEU A 39 -15.03 -3.33 11.10
C LEU A 39 -15.86 -4.09 10.04
N GLY A 40 -16.16 -5.38 10.28
CA GLY A 40 -16.91 -6.22 9.34
C GLY A 40 -16.17 -6.47 8.01
N MET A 41 -14.85 -6.39 8.02
CA MET A 41 -14.00 -6.56 6.84
C MET A 41 -13.74 -8.04 6.54
N GLU A 42 -13.56 -8.37 5.26
CA GLU A 42 -13.10 -9.70 4.86
C GLU A 42 -11.67 -9.95 5.36
N LYS A 43 -11.42 -11.16 5.89
CA LYS A 43 -10.11 -11.55 6.39
C LYS A 43 -9.06 -11.50 5.28
N THR A 44 -8.23 -10.47 5.34
CA THR A 44 -7.16 -10.21 4.38
C THR A 44 -5.81 -10.29 5.08
N LYS A 45 -4.81 -10.85 4.40
CA LYS A 45 -3.44 -10.98 4.92
C LYS A 45 -2.54 -9.89 4.37
N LEU A 46 -1.69 -9.33 5.24
CA LEU A 46 -0.58 -8.50 4.82
C LEU A 46 0.35 -9.28 3.89
N GLN A 47 0.86 -8.59 2.86
CA GLN A 47 1.76 -9.16 1.87
C GLN A 47 3.16 -8.57 2.04
N ARG A 48 4.18 -9.44 2.00
CA ARG A 48 5.58 -9.04 2.14
C ARG A 48 6.02 -8.23 0.92
N LEU A 49 6.70 -7.11 1.15
CA LEU A 49 7.33 -6.37 0.06
C LEU A 49 8.50 -7.20 -0.51
N CYS A 50 8.55 -7.32 -1.84
CA CYS A 50 9.73 -7.83 -2.54
C CYS A 50 10.30 -6.71 -3.42
N GLU A 51 11.58 -6.39 -3.21
CA GLU A 51 12.23 -5.27 -3.90
C GLU A 51 12.35 -5.48 -5.42
N THR A 52 12.47 -6.73 -5.86
CA THR A 52 12.83 -7.10 -7.24
C THR A 52 11.65 -7.41 -8.17
N ARG A 53 10.41 -7.44 -7.66
CA ARG A 53 9.23 -7.85 -8.46
C ARG A 53 8.07 -6.87 -8.28
N TRP A 54 7.71 -6.16 -9.35
CA TRP A 54 6.58 -5.23 -9.42
C TRP A 54 5.26 -5.84 -8.94
N TYR A 55 5.03 -7.12 -9.26
CA TYR A 55 3.88 -7.89 -8.80
C TYR A 55 3.77 -7.95 -7.26
N CYS A 56 4.87 -8.24 -6.56
CA CYS A 56 4.87 -8.29 -5.10
C CYS A 56 4.67 -6.90 -4.48
N ARG A 57 5.25 -5.84 -5.09
CA ARG A 57 4.98 -4.46 -4.65
C ARG A 57 3.49 -4.10 -4.80
N HIS A 58 2.89 -4.50 -5.92
CA HIS A 58 1.45 -4.33 -6.16
C HIS A 58 0.62 -5.00 -5.06
N ASP A 59 0.89 -6.28 -4.76
CA ASP A 59 0.16 -7.03 -3.75
C ASP A 59 0.30 -6.44 -2.34
N SER A 60 1.50 -5.96 -1.97
CA SER A 60 1.74 -5.26 -0.70
C SER A 60 0.95 -3.95 -0.62
N VAL A 61 1.01 -3.10 -1.64
CA VAL A 61 0.26 -1.83 -1.65
C VAL A 61 -1.24 -2.09 -1.64
N LYS A 62 -1.73 -3.06 -2.41
CA LYS A 62 -3.13 -3.48 -2.41
C LYS A 62 -3.57 -3.95 -1.02
N ALA A 63 -2.79 -4.79 -0.36
CA ALA A 63 -3.09 -5.27 0.99
C ALA A 63 -3.16 -4.12 2.00
N ILE A 64 -2.20 -3.18 1.95
CA ILE A 64 -2.22 -1.98 2.81
C ILE A 64 -3.45 -1.13 2.53
N LYS A 65 -3.81 -0.89 1.26
CA LYS A 65 -5.00 -0.12 0.88
C LYS A 65 -6.29 -0.74 1.43
N VAL A 66 -6.44 -2.06 1.27
CA VAL A 66 -7.61 -2.80 1.74
C VAL A 66 -7.69 -2.80 3.26
N LEU A 67 -6.56 -3.05 3.94
CA LEU A 67 -6.49 -3.18 5.39
C LEU A 67 -6.37 -1.83 6.12
N TYR A 68 -6.33 -0.70 5.42
CA TYR A 68 -5.96 0.59 5.99
C TYR A 68 -6.75 0.96 7.26
N PRO A 69 -8.10 0.86 7.30
CA PRO A 69 -8.86 1.16 8.51
C PRO A 69 -8.53 0.21 9.68
N ALA A 70 -8.44 -1.09 9.40
CA ALA A 70 -8.09 -2.09 10.40
C ALA A 70 -6.65 -1.92 10.91
N LEU A 71 -5.72 -1.48 10.06
CA LEU A 71 -4.35 -1.18 10.44
C LEU A 71 -4.30 0.02 11.41
N LEU A 72 -5.01 1.10 11.11
CA LEU A 72 -5.08 2.26 12.02
C LEU A 72 -5.63 1.85 13.38
N GLN A 73 -6.78 1.17 13.41
CA GLN A 73 -7.40 0.70 14.66
C GLN A 73 -6.49 -0.25 15.45
N ALA A 74 -5.83 -1.20 14.79
CA ALA A 74 -4.95 -2.15 15.45
C ALA A 74 -3.66 -1.49 15.97
N ILE A 75 -3.08 -0.54 15.23
CA ILE A 75 -1.87 0.18 15.66
C ILE A 75 -2.22 1.12 16.82
N GLU A 76 -3.39 1.77 16.80
CA GLU A 76 -3.88 2.58 17.91
C GLU A 76 -4.08 1.74 19.18
N ASP A 77 -4.76 0.59 19.09
CA ASP A 77 -4.88 -0.36 20.21
C ASP A 77 -3.51 -0.78 20.76
N ILE A 78 -2.54 -1.08 19.90
CA ILE A 78 -1.19 -1.45 20.35
C ILE A 78 -0.48 -0.26 21.00
N THR A 79 -0.71 0.96 20.52
CA THR A 79 -0.12 2.19 21.07
C THR A 79 -0.64 2.47 22.48
N GLU A 80 -1.91 2.14 22.77
CA GLU A 80 -2.54 2.34 24.07
C GLU A 80 -2.32 1.16 25.02
N ASN A 81 -2.60 -0.05 24.52
CA ASN A 81 -2.73 -1.30 25.28
C ASN A 81 -1.56 -2.29 25.06
N GLY A 82 -0.50 -1.87 24.35
CA GLY A 82 0.72 -2.66 24.18
C GLY A 82 1.42 -2.97 25.50
N THR A 83 2.02 -4.15 25.60
CA THR A 83 2.70 -4.62 26.82
C THR A 83 4.07 -3.98 27.03
N PHE A 84 4.86 -3.86 25.95
CA PHE A 84 6.25 -3.42 26.01
C PHE A 84 6.38 -1.97 25.53
N PRO A 85 7.08 -1.09 26.28
CA PRO A 85 7.27 0.31 25.90
C PRO A 85 7.84 0.49 24.49
N GLU A 86 8.78 -0.36 24.07
CA GLU A 86 9.41 -0.29 22.75
C GLU A 86 8.40 -0.57 21.63
N THR A 87 7.53 -1.56 21.83
CA THR A 87 6.45 -1.89 20.88
C THR A 87 5.44 -0.75 20.76
N LYS A 88 5.11 -0.08 21.88
CA LYS A 88 4.21 1.08 21.87
C LYS A 88 4.84 2.27 21.14
N ALA A 89 6.14 2.51 21.34
CA ALA A 89 6.85 3.59 20.66
C ALA A 89 6.94 3.34 19.14
N GLU A 90 7.25 2.11 18.74
CA GLU A 90 7.26 1.70 17.33
C GLU A 90 5.86 1.83 16.69
N ALA A 91 4.81 1.36 17.38
CA ALA A 91 3.42 1.52 16.94
C ALA A 91 3.04 2.99 16.75
N ARG A 92 3.40 3.85 17.70
CA ARG A 92 3.13 5.29 17.61
C ARG A 92 3.78 5.92 16.38
N GLY A 93 5.05 5.59 16.11
CA GLY A 93 5.75 6.10 14.93
C GLY A 93 5.13 5.61 13.62
N LEU A 94 4.67 4.35 13.56
CA LEU A 94 3.91 3.85 12.42
C LEU A 94 2.57 4.57 12.25
N LEU A 95 1.83 4.78 13.34
CA LEU A 95 0.56 5.49 13.33
C LEU A 95 0.73 6.92 12.82
N GLU A 96 1.70 7.66 13.34
CA GLU A 96 1.98 9.05 12.95
C GLU A 96 2.25 9.16 11.45
N PHE A 97 3.10 8.28 10.90
CA PHE A 97 3.40 8.30 9.47
C PHE A 97 2.22 7.85 8.61
N MET A 98 1.52 6.79 9.02
CA MET A 98 0.36 6.26 8.28
C MET A 98 -0.82 7.23 8.30
N SER A 99 -0.92 8.07 9.33
CA SER A 99 -1.92 9.12 9.47
C SER A 99 -1.48 10.46 8.86
N THR A 100 -0.52 10.46 7.93
CA THR A 100 -0.23 11.62 7.10
C THR A 100 -1.05 11.58 5.81
N PHE A 101 -1.51 12.74 5.36
CA PHE A 101 -2.16 12.85 4.05
C PHE A 101 -1.28 12.33 2.91
N GLU A 102 0.03 12.57 2.99
CA GLU A 102 1.01 12.11 2.01
C GLU A 102 1.01 10.58 1.89
N PHE A 103 0.96 9.85 3.01
CA PHE A 103 0.89 8.39 2.98
C PHE A 103 -0.40 7.89 2.33
N VAL A 104 -1.54 8.48 2.69
CA VAL A 104 -2.86 8.14 2.10
C VAL A 104 -2.86 8.39 0.59
N PHE A 105 -2.36 9.54 0.16
CA PHE A 105 -2.21 9.89 -1.25
C PHE A 105 -1.30 8.90 -1.99
N MET A 106 -0.15 8.56 -1.39
CA MET A 106 0.80 7.61 -1.97
C MET A 106 0.22 6.20 -2.11
N ILE A 107 -0.63 5.74 -1.20
CA ILE A 107 -1.37 4.47 -1.38
C ILE A 107 -2.18 4.50 -2.68
N GLY A 108 -2.94 5.57 -2.91
CA GLY A 108 -3.77 5.72 -4.11
C GLY A 108 -2.95 5.80 -5.39
N MET A 109 -1.89 6.62 -5.38
CA MET A 109 -0.99 6.79 -6.51
C MET A 109 -0.29 5.47 -6.87
N TRP A 110 0.38 4.83 -5.91
CA TRP A 110 1.10 3.59 -6.16
C TRP A 110 0.17 2.44 -6.54
N SER A 111 -1.07 2.40 -6.03
CA SER A 111 -2.05 1.40 -6.45
C SER A 111 -2.29 1.43 -7.96
N LYS A 112 -2.42 2.62 -8.56
CA LYS A 112 -2.66 2.77 -10.01
C LYS A 112 -1.42 2.45 -10.85
N VAL A 113 -0.26 2.94 -10.44
CA VAL A 113 1.00 2.72 -11.15
C VAL A 113 1.38 1.23 -11.12
N LEU A 114 1.32 0.60 -9.95
CA LEU A 114 1.71 -0.80 -9.78
C LEU A 114 0.71 -1.76 -10.43
N TYR A 115 -0.57 -1.39 -10.50
CA TYR A 115 -1.57 -2.19 -11.22
C TYR A 115 -1.22 -2.34 -12.70
N GLU A 116 -0.85 -1.23 -13.37
CA GLU A 116 -0.44 -1.26 -14.77
C GLU A 116 0.81 -2.12 -14.97
N MET A 117 1.83 -1.92 -14.12
CA MET A 117 3.10 -2.67 -14.18
C MET A 117 2.91 -4.16 -13.90
N SER A 118 2.07 -4.51 -12.92
CA SER A 118 1.76 -5.89 -12.55
C SER A 118 1.01 -6.59 -13.67
N THR A 119 0.02 -5.91 -14.26
CA THR A 119 -0.78 -6.43 -15.39
C THR A 119 0.11 -6.71 -16.60
N LEU A 120 0.97 -5.75 -16.97
CA LEU A 120 1.95 -5.95 -18.04
C LEU A 120 2.86 -7.15 -17.75
N SER A 121 3.39 -7.24 -16.53
CA SER A 121 4.28 -8.32 -16.12
C SER A 121 3.62 -9.70 -16.20
N GLU A 122 2.34 -9.80 -15.83
CA GLU A 122 1.55 -11.02 -15.93
C GLU A 122 1.35 -11.44 -17.38
N TYR A 123 0.93 -10.52 -18.25
CA TYR A 123 0.77 -10.83 -19.67
C TYR A 123 2.09 -11.29 -20.29
N MET A 124 3.18 -10.57 -20.05
CA MET A 124 4.49 -10.91 -20.62
C MET A 124 5.02 -12.29 -20.20
N GLN A 125 4.53 -12.85 -19.09
CA GLN A 125 4.94 -14.17 -18.60
C GLN A 125 4.09 -15.32 -19.16
N GLN A 126 3.09 -15.04 -20.01
CA GLN A 126 2.29 -16.08 -20.64
C GLN A 126 3.10 -16.89 -21.66
N VAL A 127 2.96 -18.22 -21.64
CA VAL A 127 3.67 -19.13 -22.56
C VAL A 127 3.33 -18.86 -24.02
N SER A 128 2.13 -18.36 -24.30
CA SER A 128 1.65 -18.01 -25.64
C SER A 128 2.11 -16.64 -26.14
N MET A 129 2.94 -15.91 -25.38
CA MET A 129 3.35 -14.55 -25.73
C MET A 129 4.27 -14.52 -26.95
N ASP A 130 3.90 -13.74 -27.96
CA ASP A 130 4.73 -13.45 -29.13
C ASP A 130 5.26 -12.00 -29.10
N LEU A 131 6.30 -11.73 -29.88
CA LEU A 131 7.00 -10.43 -29.88
C LEU A 131 6.12 -9.26 -30.36
N VAL A 132 5.20 -9.49 -31.28
CA VAL A 132 4.33 -8.44 -31.83
C VAL A 132 3.30 -8.04 -30.78
N THR A 133 2.70 -9.02 -30.12
CA THR A 133 1.76 -8.79 -29.01
C THR A 133 2.48 -8.13 -27.83
N ALA A 134 3.68 -8.60 -27.46
CA ALA A 134 4.47 -8.00 -26.39
C ALA A 134 4.81 -6.52 -26.67
N SER A 135 5.25 -6.20 -27.89
CA SER A 135 5.53 -4.81 -28.28
C SER A 135 4.29 -3.92 -28.17
N SER A 136 3.13 -4.43 -28.59
CA SER A 136 1.85 -3.72 -28.51
C SER A 136 1.44 -3.47 -27.06
N LEU A 137 1.60 -4.47 -26.19
CA LEU A 137 1.29 -4.36 -24.75
C LEU A 137 2.19 -3.34 -24.05
N ILE A 138 3.50 -3.35 -24.35
CA ILE A 138 4.43 -2.35 -23.81
C ILE A 138 4.00 -0.93 -24.24
N GLY A 139 3.68 -0.74 -25.52
CA GLY A 139 3.20 0.55 -26.02
C GLY A 139 1.89 1.01 -25.35
N ALA A 140 0.95 0.08 -25.13
CA ALA A 140 -0.28 0.37 -24.41
C ALA A 140 -0.02 0.77 -22.95
N ALA A 141 0.83 0.03 -22.23
CA ALA A 141 1.19 0.32 -20.85
C ALA A 141 1.90 1.69 -20.71
N MET A 142 2.81 2.02 -21.63
CA MET A 142 3.44 3.34 -21.67
C MET A 142 2.40 4.45 -21.83
N LYS A 143 1.47 4.29 -22.77
CA LYS A 143 0.39 5.27 -22.99
C LYS A 143 -0.52 5.40 -21.77
N ASN A 144 -0.86 4.29 -21.12
CA ASN A 144 -1.67 4.30 -19.90
C ASN A 144 -0.95 5.05 -18.77
N LEU A 145 0.35 4.79 -18.55
CA LEU A 145 1.16 5.50 -17.56
C LEU A 145 1.28 6.99 -17.87
N GLU A 146 1.39 7.37 -19.14
CA GLU A 146 1.37 8.78 -19.56
C GLU A 146 0.02 9.44 -19.24
N GLN A 147 -1.09 8.76 -19.51
CA GLN A 147 -2.43 9.23 -19.18
C GLN A 147 -2.67 9.37 -17.67
N GLN A 148 -2.04 8.52 -16.85
CA GLN A 148 -2.10 8.64 -15.39
C GLN A 148 -1.46 9.94 -14.87
N ARG A 149 -0.64 10.62 -15.67
CA ARG A 149 -0.04 11.93 -15.32
C ARG A 149 -0.95 13.11 -15.61
N SER A 150 -2.16 12.87 -16.11
CA SER A 150 -3.15 13.91 -16.37
C SER A 150 -3.68 14.53 -15.07
N ASN A 151 -4.11 15.79 -15.14
CA ASN A 151 -4.69 16.50 -14.01
C ASN A 151 -5.97 15.81 -13.51
N GLU A 152 -6.74 15.22 -14.42
CA GLU A 152 -7.96 14.48 -14.10
C GLU A 152 -7.66 13.27 -13.20
N VAL A 153 -6.65 12.47 -13.56
CA VAL A 153 -6.26 11.29 -12.76
C VAL A 153 -5.66 11.73 -11.42
N PHE A 154 -4.79 12.76 -11.43
CA PHE A 154 -4.23 13.31 -10.20
C PHE A 154 -5.32 13.79 -9.24
N ASN A 155 -6.27 14.60 -9.73
CA ASN A 155 -7.38 15.09 -8.92
C ASN A 155 -8.26 13.94 -8.42
N GLY A 156 -8.47 12.90 -9.22
CA GLY A 156 -9.19 11.70 -8.77
C GLY A 156 -8.50 11.00 -7.59
N ILE A 157 -7.18 10.84 -7.63
CA ILE A 157 -6.40 10.29 -6.50
C ILE A 157 -6.47 11.22 -5.29
N LEU A 158 -6.38 12.53 -5.51
CA LEU A 158 -6.43 13.54 -4.45
C LEU A 158 -7.78 13.52 -3.71
N GLU A 159 -8.89 13.46 -4.44
CA GLU A 159 -10.22 13.40 -3.85
C GLU A 159 -10.47 12.06 -3.13
N GLU A 160 -9.99 10.94 -3.67
CA GLU A 160 -10.03 9.65 -2.97
C GLU A 160 -9.23 9.72 -1.65
N ALA A 161 -8.03 10.31 -1.70
CA ALA A 161 -7.19 10.47 -0.51
C ALA A 161 -7.84 11.39 0.53
N ARG A 162 -8.48 12.49 0.11
CA ARG A 162 -9.23 13.39 1.01
C ARG A 162 -10.42 12.69 1.66
N ALA A 163 -11.15 11.88 0.90
CA ALA A 163 -12.28 11.12 1.42
C ALA A 163 -11.83 10.09 2.47
N ILE A 164 -10.74 9.37 2.20
CA ILE A 164 -10.14 8.44 3.17
C ILE A 164 -9.64 9.22 4.39
N ALA A 165 -8.88 10.30 4.20
CA ALA A 165 -8.35 11.08 5.30
C ALA A 165 -9.46 11.63 6.21
N THR A 166 -10.55 12.15 5.63
CA THR A 166 -11.73 12.60 6.37
C THR A 166 -12.40 11.48 7.15
N ARG A 167 -12.53 10.29 6.55
CA ARG A 167 -13.17 9.13 7.17
C ARG A 167 -12.38 8.58 8.35
N GLU A 168 -11.05 8.57 8.23
CA GLU A 168 -10.15 8.01 9.25
C GLU A 168 -9.58 9.06 10.23
N GLY A 169 -10.00 10.32 10.13
CA GLY A 169 -9.55 11.40 11.04
C GLY A 169 -8.10 11.85 10.83
N VAL A 170 -7.55 11.67 9.62
CA VAL A 170 -6.21 12.09 9.23
C VAL A 170 -6.21 13.57 8.83
N THR A 171 -5.26 14.35 9.35
CA THR A 171 -5.09 15.77 9.00
C THR A 171 -4.76 15.93 7.51
N THR A 172 -5.62 16.63 6.77
CA THR A 172 -5.48 16.94 5.33
C THR A 172 -4.63 18.16 5.06
#